data_AF-A0A1I7XQI7-F1
#
_entry.id   AF-A0A1I7XQI7-F1
#
_cell.length_a   1.000
_cell.length_b   1.000
_cell.length_c   1.000
_cell.angle_alpha   90.00
_cell.angle_beta   90.00
_cell.angle_gamma   90.00
#
_symmetry.space_group_name_H-M   'P 1'
#
loop_
_entity.id
_entity.type
_entity.pdbx_description
1 polymer ?
#
loop_
_entity_poly.entity_id
_entity_poly.type
_entity_poly.pdbx_seq_one_letter_code
_entity_poly.pdbx_strand_id
1 'polypeptide(L)'
;MEQGVYEYYSMLPVLLLFAVGTSACQIGCECPLRTVAVCQKVGMRSVPILLNPMTTRLDLAHNRISKLSGDELNSIYPSEFY
;
A
#
# COMPACT_ATOMS: atom_id res chain seq x y z
N MET A 1 -41.92 13.92 10.44
CA MET A 1 -40.71 13.38 11.06
C MET A 1 -39.61 13.27 10.01
N GLU A 2 -39.16 14.40 9.43
CA GLU A 2 -38.15 14.40 8.35
C GLU A 2 -36.88 15.21 8.67
N GLN A 3 -36.85 15.92 9.81
CA GLN A 3 -35.70 16.76 10.17
C GLN A 3 -34.40 15.97 10.42
N GLY A 4 -34.49 14.72 10.87
CA GLY A 4 -33.30 13.88 11.13
C GLY A 4 -32.64 13.30 9.88
N VAL A 5 -33.32 13.33 8.72
CA VAL A 5 -32.81 12.74 7.48
C VAL A 5 -31.87 13.71 6.76
N TYR A 6 -32.18 15.01 6.75
CA TYR A 6 -31.35 16.03 6.09
C TYR A 6 -29.98 16.24 6.75
N GLU A 7 -29.89 16.15 8.08
CA GLU A 7 -28.60 16.23 8.79
C GLU A 7 -27.68 15.03 8.45
N TYR A 8 -28.25 13.84 8.27
CA TYR A 8 -27.51 12.64 7.86
C TYR A 8 -26.91 12.77 6.45
N TYR A 9 -27.70 13.25 5.47
CA TYR A 9 -27.21 13.48 4.09
C TYR A 9 -26.23 14.65 3.98
N SER A 10 -26.30 15.64 4.89
CA SER A 10 -25.34 16.74 4.98
C SER A 10 -23.95 16.28 5.47
N MET A 11 -23.90 15.21 6.26
CA MET A 11 -22.67 14.61 6.80
C MET A 11 -22.03 13.59 5.83
N LEU A 12 -22.78 13.10 4.84
CA LEU A 12 -22.29 12.20 3.78
C LEU A 12 -21.09 12.77 2.98
N PRO A 13 -21.12 14.02 2.48
CA PRO A 13 -19.98 14.60 1.77
C PRO A 13 -18.76 14.77 2.69
N VAL A 14 -18.98 15.04 3.99
CA VAL A 14 -17.90 15.15 4.99
C VAL A 14 -17.21 13.79 5.18
N LEU A 15 -17.98 12.70 5.26
CA LEU A 15 -17.44 11.34 5.36
C LEU A 15 -16.66 10.90 4.10
N LEU A 16 -17.14 11.29 2.92
CA LEU A 16 -16.49 11.01 1.64
C LEU A 16 -15.14 11.73 1.49
N LEU A 17 -15.00 12.94 2.06
CA LEU A 17 -13.73 13.69 2.07
C LEU A 17 -12.62 12.95 2.85
N PHE A 18 -12.97 12.22 3.91
CA PHE A 18 -11.99 11.44 4.69
C PHE A 18 -11.61 10.11 4.02
N ALA A 19 -12.45 9.59 3.12
CA ALA A 19 -12.20 8.32 2.43
C ALA A 19 -11.17 8.43 1.29
N VAL A 20 -10.86 9.64 0.81
CA VAL A 20 -9.89 9.90 -0.26
C VAL A 20 -8.47 9.91 0.31
N GLY A 21 -8.02 8.78 0.86
CA GLY A 21 -6.72 8.77 1.54
C GLY A 21 -6.12 7.41 1.85
N THR A 22 -6.81 6.30 1.58
CA THR A 22 -6.20 4.99 1.76
C THR A 22 -5.37 4.68 0.52
N SER A 23 -4.07 5.01 0.56
CA SER A 23 -3.12 4.35 -0.33
C SER A 23 -3.28 2.85 -0.11
N ALA A 24 -3.75 2.14 -1.13
CA ALA A 24 -3.95 0.69 -1.06
C ALA A 24 -2.61 0.05 -0.67
N CYS A 25 -2.49 -0.32 0.59
CA CYS A 25 -1.35 -1.05 1.12
C CYS A 25 -1.66 -2.54 0.97
N GLN A 26 -0.65 -3.31 0.63
CA GLN A 26 -0.81 -4.76 0.53
C GLN A 26 -1.24 -5.35 1.88
N ILE A 27 -2.11 -6.35 1.83
CA ILE A 27 -2.53 -7.10 3.02
C ILE A 27 -1.30 -7.68 3.73
N GLY A 28 -1.23 -7.44 5.04
CA GLY A 28 -0.11 -7.87 5.88
C GLY A 28 1.09 -6.92 5.90
N CYS A 29 1.01 -5.78 5.19
CA CYS A 29 2.03 -4.73 5.23
C CYS A 29 1.50 -3.47 5.93
N GLU A 30 2.43 -2.69 6.46
CA GLU A 30 2.23 -1.36 6.99
C GLU A 30 2.78 -0.33 6.00
N CYS A 31 1.98 0.67 5.66
CA CYS A 31 2.38 1.75 4.75
C CYS A 31 2.30 3.10 5.49
N PRO A 32 3.31 3.45 6.32
CA PRO A 32 3.29 4.69 7.11
C PRO A 32 3.36 5.94 6.22
N LEU A 33 3.91 5.79 5.01
CA LEU A 33 4.00 6.83 3.98
C LEU A 33 3.61 6.21 2.64
N ARG A 34 3.11 7.02 1.69
CA ARG A 34 2.80 6.55 0.33
C ARG A 34 4.00 5.91 -0.38
N THR A 35 5.22 6.27 0.01
CA THR A 35 6.47 5.83 -0.62
C THR A 35 7.18 4.71 0.15
N VAL A 36 6.63 4.26 1.29
CA VAL A 36 7.26 3.27 2.17
C VAL A 36 6.28 2.14 2.44
N ALA A 37 6.71 0.91 2.17
CA ALA A 37 5.98 -0.32 2.49
C ALA A 37 6.82 -1.21 3.42
N VAL A 38 6.26 -1.57 4.57
CA VAL A 38 6.90 -2.41 5.58
C VAL A 38 6.13 -3.72 5.69
N CYS A 39 6.74 -4.81 5.24
CA CYS A 39 6.11 -6.12 5.07
C CYS A 39 6.89 -7.19 5.86
N GLN A 40 7.17 -6.94 7.15
CA GLN A 40 8.01 -7.83 7.96
C GLN A 40 7.22 -9.00 8.57
N LYS A 41 7.87 -10.16 8.74
CA LYS A 41 7.32 -11.33 9.48
C LYS A 41 5.97 -11.87 8.97
N VAL A 42 5.59 -11.55 7.73
CA VAL A 42 4.33 -12.01 7.11
C VAL A 42 4.47 -13.43 6.52
N GLY A 43 5.71 -13.91 6.40
CA GLY A 43 6.00 -15.22 5.81
C GLY A 43 6.01 -15.21 4.28
N MET A 44 6.25 -14.04 3.67
CA MET A 44 6.35 -13.90 2.21
C MET A 44 7.43 -14.81 1.65
N ARG A 45 7.17 -15.39 0.48
CA ARG A 45 8.11 -16.27 -0.24
C ARG A 45 8.71 -15.62 -1.49
N SER A 46 8.17 -14.46 -1.87
CA SER A 46 8.52 -13.68 -3.04
C SER A 46 8.32 -12.20 -2.74
N VAL A 47 8.93 -11.35 -3.55
CA VAL A 47 8.70 -9.91 -3.56
C VAL A 47 7.30 -9.65 -4.16
N PRO A 48 6.49 -8.77 -3.56
CA PRO A 48 5.21 -8.41 -4.14
C PRO A 48 5.38 -7.57 -5.41
N ILE A 49 4.71 -7.98 -6.48
CA ILE A 49 4.71 -7.31 -7.80
C ILE A 49 3.76 -6.10 -7.87
N LEU A 50 2.76 -6.06 -6.97
CA LEU A 50 1.76 -4.99 -6.92
C LEU A 50 2.13 -3.97 -5.84
N LEU A 51 3.29 -3.34 -6.00
CA LEU A 51 3.68 -2.21 -5.17
C LEU A 51 3.08 -0.92 -5.70
N ASN A 52 2.91 0.06 -4.81
CA ASN A 52 2.65 1.43 -5.25
C ASN A 52 3.82 1.89 -6.15
N PRO A 53 3.56 2.43 -7.36
CA PRO A 53 4.63 2.89 -8.26
C PRO A 53 5.50 4.00 -7.65
N MET A 54 5.02 4.67 -6.59
CA MET A 54 5.78 5.67 -5.84
C MET A 54 6.60 5.07 -4.69
N THR A 55 6.55 3.75 -4.46
CA THR A 55 7.32 3.09 -3.40
C THR A 55 8.81 3.23 -3.69
N THR A 56 9.52 3.92 -2.81
CA THR A 56 10.99 4.07 -2.86
C THR A 56 11.69 3.24 -1.80
N ARG A 57 10.95 2.72 -0.82
CA ARG A 57 11.47 1.83 0.22
C ARG A 57 10.51 0.67 0.47
N LEU A 58 11.04 -0.54 0.36
CA LEU A 58 10.33 -1.78 0.67
C LEU A 58 11.13 -2.58 1.69
N ASP A 59 10.52 -2.90 2.82
CA ASP A 59 11.12 -3.73 3.85
C ASP A 59 10.46 -5.11 3.89
N LEU A 60 11.23 -6.16 3.58
CA LEU A 60 10.80 -7.55 3.55
C LEU A 60 11.49 -8.40 4.64
N ALA A 61 12.00 -7.77 5.71
CA ALA A 61 12.77 -8.47 6.74
C ALA A 61 11.98 -9.60 7.42
N HIS A 62 12.71 -10.65 7.84
CA HIS A 62 12.16 -11.80 8.56
C HIS A 62 11.03 -12.55 7.81
N ASN A 63 11.10 -12.57 6.48
CA ASN A 63 10.25 -13.41 5.64
C ASN A 63 10.95 -14.72 5.25
N ARG A 64 10.34 -15.47 4.34
CA ARG A 64 10.81 -16.78 3.84
C ARG A 64 11.25 -16.72 2.38
N ILE A 65 11.73 -15.55 1.95
CA ILE A 65 12.24 -15.31 0.60
C ILE A 65 13.59 -16.01 0.51
N SER A 66 13.67 -17.04 -0.34
CA SER A 66 14.87 -17.86 -0.52
C SER A 66 15.55 -17.62 -1.88
N LYS A 67 14.84 -16.97 -2.80
CA LYS A 67 15.31 -16.61 -4.14
C LYS A 67 14.69 -15.27 -4.51
N LEU A 68 15.45 -14.49 -5.28
CA LEU A 68 14.99 -13.25 -5.91
C LEU A 68 15.12 -13.44 -7.42
N SER A 69 14.04 -13.24 -8.16
CA SER A 69 14.09 -13.21 -9.62
C SER A 69 14.50 -11.83 -10.12
N GLY A 70 15.09 -11.78 -11.32
CA GLY A 70 15.46 -10.50 -11.95
C GLY A 70 14.25 -9.60 -12.21
N ASP A 71 13.09 -10.19 -12.52
CA ASP A 71 11.84 -9.48 -12.75
C ASP A 71 11.34 -8.76 -11.48
N GLU A 72 11.39 -9.46 -10.34
CA GLU A 72 11.07 -8.88 -9.03
C GLU A 72 12.00 -7.71 -8.66
N LEU A 73 13.29 -7.81 -8.98
CA LEU A 73 14.26 -6.75 -8.70
C LEU A 73 14.07 -5.54 -9.63
N ASN A 74 13.82 -5.79 -10.91
CA ASN A 74 13.61 -4.73 -11.90
C ASN A 74 12.33 -3.92 -11.62
N SER A 75 11.34 -4.54 -10.96
CA SER A 75 10.13 -3.84 -10.52
C SER A 75 10.38 -2.79 -9.42
N ILE A 76 11.44 -2.96 -8.61
CA ILE A 76 11.79 -2.07 -7.51
C ILE A 76 12.89 -1.09 -7.93
N TYR A 77 13.84 -1.56 -8.73
CA TYR A 77 14.96 -0.79 -9.25
C TYR A 77 14.99 -0.92 -10.78
N PRO A 78 14.14 -0.17 -11.50
CA PRO A 78 14.18 -0.17 -12.95
C PRO A 78 15.57 0.29 -13.40
N SER A 79 16.23 -0.53 -14.21
CA SER A 79 17.62 -0.36 -14.62
C SER A 79 17.89 0.82 -15.57
N GLU A 80 17.05 1.86 -15.58
CA GLU A 80 17.11 3.00 -16.51
C GLU A 80 18.17 4.06 -16.14
N PHE A 81 19.24 3.66 -15.44
CA PHE A 81 20.36 4.53 -15.06
C PHE A 81 21.72 4.08 -15.61
N TYR A 82 21.73 3.52 -16.84
CA TYR A 82 22.95 3.36 -17.64
C TYR A 82 22.80 4.05 -19.01
#